data_AF-A0A2W5SWG4-F1
#
_entry.id   AF-A0A2W5SWG4-F1
#
_cell.length_a   1.000
_cell.length_b   1.000
_cell.length_c   1.000
_cell.angle_alpha   90.00
_cell.angle_beta   90.00
_cell.angle_gamma   90.00
#
_symmetry.space_group_name_H-M   'P 1'
#
loop_
_entity.id
_entity.type
_entity.pdbx_description
1 polymer ?
#
loop_
_entity_poly.entity_id
_entity_poly.type
_entity_poly.pdbx_seq_one_letter_code
_entity_poly.pdbx_strand_id
1 'polypeptide(L)'
;MSEAAMVEAKCVDHFDEKADGTCRRCGGFLCTRCMATALCRPCTERPESRPEPRRIGGWLILSVLTLCALPISAFSQLVIFVLDVVKYGGLAPILEGDPGWFAEALLRTLYSAALGAYAMFTLPGFFRKLSVTPTRMQRLYAASLTGNVLFTIVEAVNADNTTPVKPNYLAFIVPILWMNYFRTSKRVKQTFVR
;
A
#
# COMPACT_ATOMS: atom_id res chain seq x y z
N MET A 1 3.73 -23.64 -23.42
CA MET A 1 3.22 -22.80 -22.31
C MET A 1 1.80 -23.27 -22.03
N SER A 2 1.60 -24.09 -20.99
CA SER A 2 0.28 -24.62 -20.66
C SER A 2 -0.61 -23.48 -20.15
N GLU A 3 -1.73 -23.24 -20.83
CA GLU A 3 -2.89 -22.60 -20.24
C GLU A 3 -3.21 -23.37 -18.95
N ALA A 4 -2.80 -22.81 -17.81
CA ALA A 4 -3.29 -23.26 -16.54
C ALA A 4 -4.81 -23.12 -16.63
N ALA A 5 -5.52 -24.25 -16.63
CA ALA A 5 -6.97 -24.30 -16.62
C ALA A 5 -7.47 -23.32 -15.55
N MET A 6 -7.93 -22.14 -16.00
CA MET A 6 -8.55 -21.17 -15.12
C MET A 6 -9.82 -21.87 -14.66
N VAL A 7 -9.78 -22.40 -13.44
CA VAL A 7 -10.93 -23.01 -12.80
C VAL A 7 -12.05 -21.98 -12.88
N GLU A 8 -13.02 -22.23 -13.77
CA GLU A 8 -14.12 -21.30 -13.99
C GLU A 8 -14.86 -21.15 -12.67
N ALA A 9 -14.92 -19.92 -12.18
CA ALA A 9 -15.65 -19.62 -10.98
C ALA A 9 -17.13 -19.90 -11.23
N LYS A 10 -17.70 -20.81 -10.46
CA LYS A 10 -19.12 -21.19 -10.50
C LYS A 10 -19.91 -20.40 -9.47
N CYS A 11 -21.19 -20.18 -9.74
CA CYS A 11 -22.08 -19.55 -8.78
C CYS A 11 -22.25 -20.43 -7.53
N VAL A 12 -22.31 -19.80 -6.34
CA VAL A 12 -22.50 -20.51 -5.06
C VAL A 12 -23.85 -21.23 -4.98
N ASP A 13 -24.87 -20.67 -5.61
CA ASP A 13 -26.24 -21.22 -5.56
C ASP A 13 -26.58 -22.05 -6.81
N HIS A 14 -25.94 -21.76 -7.95
CA HIS A 14 -26.15 -22.45 -9.23
C HIS A 14 -24.82 -22.99 -9.75
N PHE A 15 -24.43 -24.20 -9.32
CA PHE A 15 -23.12 -24.79 -9.66
C PHE A 15 -22.90 -25.05 -11.15
N ASP A 16 -23.97 -25.05 -11.95
CA ASP A 16 -23.91 -25.22 -13.41
C ASP A 16 -23.76 -23.89 -14.14
N GLU A 17 -23.96 -22.75 -13.47
CA GLU A 17 -23.86 -21.43 -14.07
C GLU A 17 -22.49 -20.79 -13.79
N LYS A 18 -21.95 -20.14 -14.83
CA LYS A 18 -20.73 -19.34 -14.74
C LYS A 18 -20.97 -18.10 -13.87
N ALA A 19 -19.97 -17.73 -13.08
CA ALA A 19 -20.04 -16.54 -12.25
C ALA A 19 -19.75 -15.27 -13.08
N ASP A 20 -20.69 -14.32 -13.04
CA ASP A 20 -20.59 -13.00 -13.68
C ASP A 20 -20.26 -11.89 -12.67
N GLY A 21 -20.40 -12.16 -11.38
CA GLY A 21 -20.16 -11.19 -10.32
C GLY A 21 -19.92 -11.80 -8.96
N THR A 22 -19.93 -10.95 -7.92
CA THR A 22 -19.76 -11.37 -6.53
C THR A 22 -20.82 -10.75 -5.64
N CYS A 23 -21.36 -11.53 -4.71
CA CYS A 23 -22.28 -11.11 -3.66
C CYS A 23 -21.66 -9.96 -2.89
N ARG A 24 -22.40 -8.84 -2.79
CA ARG A 24 -21.89 -7.64 -2.11
C ARG A 24 -21.54 -7.93 -0.66
N ARG A 25 -22.28 -8.82 -0.01
CA ARG A 25 -22.18 -9.08 1.43
C ARG A 25 -21.11 -10.09 1.85
N CYS A 26 -20.89 -11.16 1.08
CA CYS A 26 -19.95 -12.22 1.46
C CYS A 26 -18.80 -12.42 0.46
N GLY A 27 -18.85 -11.75 -0.70
CA GLY A 27 -17.90 -11.93 -1.80
C GLY A 27 -18.01 -13.27 -2.53
N GLY A 28 -19.05 -14.08 -2.26
CA GLY A 28 -19.32 -15.33 -2.97
C GLY A 28 -19.69 -15.07 -4.43
N PHE A 29 -19.33 -15.98 -5.34
CA PHE A 29 -19.55 -15.83 -6.76
C PHE A 29 -21.04 -15.97 -7.14
N LEU A 30 -21.53 -15.06 -7.99
CA LEU A 30 -22.92 -14.98 -8.45
C LEU A 30 -22.99 -15.09 -9.97
N CYS A 31 -23.95 -15.85 -10.48
CA CYS A 31 -24.35 -15.83 -11.89
C CYS A 31 -25.20 -14.59 -12.21
N THR A 32 -25.52 -14.36 -13.49
CA THR A 32 -26.37 -13.26 -13.95
C THR A 32 -27.70 -13.20 -13.21
N ARG A 33 -28.29 -14.37 -12.91
CA ARG A 33 -29.59 -14.46 -12.20
C ARG A 33 -29.50 -13.97 -10.77
N CYS A 34 -28.49 -14.43 -10.03
CA CYS A 34 -28.28 -14.00 -8.64
C CYS A 34 -27.74 -12.56 -8.54
N MET A 35 -27.20 -11.98 -9.63
CA MET A 35 -26.81 -10.58 -9.63
C MET A 35 -27.99 -9.61 -9.48
N ALA A 36 -29.20 -9.98 -9.90
CA ALA A 36 -30.38 -9.13 -9.79
C ALA A 36 -30.70 -8.72 -8.34
N THR A 37 -30.46 -9.62 -7.38
CA THR A 37 -30.64 -9.35 -5.94
C THR A 37 -29.39 -8.79 -5.26
N ALA A 38 -28.24 -8.76 -5.97
CA ALA A 38 -26.91 -8.41 -5.46
C ALA A 38 -26.42 -9.21 -4.23
N LEU A 39 -27.12 -10.28 -3.86
CA LEU A 39 -26.91 -11.09 -2.65
C LEU A 39 -27.11 -12.58 -2.99
N CYS A 40 -26.23 -13.45 -2.49
CA CYS A 40 -26.43 -14.90 -2.60
C CYS A 40 -27.54 -15.38 -1.65
N ARG A 41 -28.17 -16.50 -2.00
CA ARG A 41 -29.26 -17.11 -1.24
C ARG A 41 -28.91 -17.30 0.25
N PRO A 42 -27.73 -17.82 0.64
CA PRO A 42 -27.32 -17.88 2.04
C PRO A 42 -27.30 -16.53 2.78
N CYS A 43 -26.95 -15.45 2.07
CA CYS A 43 -26.93 -14.09 2.64
C CYS A 43 -28.33 -13.48 2.78
N THR A 44 -29.27 -13.87 1.92
CA THR A 44 -30.69 -13.51 2.02
C THR A 44 -31.40 -14.30 3.12
N GLU A 45 -31.12 -15.60 3.24
CA GLU A 45 -31.75 -16.49 4.22
C GLU A 45 -31.22 -16.30 5.64
N ARG A 46 -29.98 -15.81 5.79
CA ARG A 46 -29.41 -15.47 7.10
C ARG A 46 -29.04 -14.00 7.17
N PRO A 47 -30.04 -13.10 7.25
CA PRO A 47 -29.79 -11.68 7.35
C PRO A 47 -29.03 -11.30 8.63
N GLU A 48 -29.04 -12.16 9.65
CA GLU A 48 -28.34 -11.96 10.93
C GLU A 48 -26.90 -12.51 10.94
N SER A 49 -26.57 -13.52 10.12
CA SER A 49 -25.19 -14.00 10.00
C SER A 49 -24.40 -13.11 9.05
N ARG A 50 -24.12 -11.85 9.43
CA ARG A 50 -22.96 -11.18 8.83
C ARG A 50 -21.75 -12.00 9.30
N PRO A 51 -20.93 -12.57 8.39
CA PRO A 51 -19.68 -13.14 8.83
C PRO A 51 -18.96 -12.06 9.62
N GLU A 52 -18.65 -12.34 10.89
CA GLU A 52 -18.02 -11.33 11.74
C GLU A 52 -16.79 -10.78 11.02
N PRO A 53 -16.63 -9.45 10.95
CA PRO A 53 -15.52 -8.86 10.22
C PRO A 53 -14.22 -9.43 10.77
N ARG A 54 -13.54 -10.26 9.96
CA ARG A 54 -12.36 -11.03 10.40
C ARG A 54 -11.39 -10.10 11.13
N ARG A 55 -10.84 -10.58 12.25
CA ARG A 55 -9.83 -9.83 13.02
C ARG A 55 -8.64 -9.52 12.11
N ILE A 56 -8.03 -8.35 12.30
CA ILE A 56 -6.79 -7.99 11.61
C ILE A 56 -5.73 -8.99 12.09
N GLY A 57 -5.16 -9.77 11.17
CA GLY A 57 -4.20 -10.82 11.52
C GLY A 57 -3.47 -11.38 10.30
N GLY A 58 -2.50 -12.26 10.56
CA GLY A 58 -1.60 -12.80 9.55
C GLY A 58 -0.75 -11.69 8.93
N TRP A 59 -0.54 -11.76 7.61
CA TRP A 59 0.28 -10.80 6.86
C TRP A 59 -0.16 -9.34 7.01
N LEU A 60 -1.43 -9.05 7.30
CA LEU A 60 -1.90 -7.67 7.51
C LEU A 60 -1.21 -6.94 8.68
N ILE A 61 -0.61 -7.68 9.63
CA ILE A 61 0.17 -7.09 10.71
C ILE A 61 1.39 -6.34 10.17
N LEU A 62 2.02 -6.85 9.11
CA LEU A 62 3.17 -6.19 8.49
C LEU A 62 2.79 -4.84 7.88
N SER A 63 1.58 -4.73 7.31
CA SER A 63 1.07 -3.46 6.80
C SER A 63 0.82 -2.45 7.92
N VAL A 64 0.36 -2.91 9.09
CA VAL A 64 0.24 -2.05 10.29
C VAL A 64 1.61 -1.56 10.72
N LEU A 65 2.61 -2.45 10.76
CA LEU A 65 3.99 -2.07 11.08
C LEU A 65 4.52 -1.03 10.09
N THR A 66 4.27 -1.19 8.79
CA THR A 66 4.64 -0.17 7.78
C THR A 66 3.96 1.17 8.05
N LEU A 67 2.65 1.18 8.30
CA LEU A 67 1.91 2.41 8.58
C LEU A 67 2.41 3.13 9.84
N CYS A 68 2.87 2.39 10.85
CA CYS A 68 3.47 2.96 12.06
C CYS A 68 4.93 3.37 11.86
N ALA A 69 5.70 2.64 11.05
CA ALA A 69 7.11 2.92 10.79
C ALA A 69 7.31 4.16 9.92
N LEU A 70 6.41 4.44 8.96
CA LEU A 70 6.50 5.61 8.08
C LEU A 70 6.54 6.96 8.82
N PRO A 71 5.64 7.29 9.76
CA PRO A 71 5.72 8.55 10.50
C PRO A 71 6.96 8.64 11.38
N ILE A 72 7.42 7.51 11.96
CA ILE A 72 8.67 7.46 12.74
C ILE A 72 9.86 7.78 11.82
N SER A 73 9.90 7.17 10.64
CA SER A 73 10.93 7.42 9.63
C SER A 73 10.90 8.86 9.11
N ALA A 74 9.70 9.42 8.88
CA ALA A 74 9.55 10.81 8.48
C ALA A 74 10.09 11.77 9.54
N PHE A 75 9.77 11.51 10.81
CA PHE A 75 10.28 12.29 11.92
C PHE A 75 11.80 12.17 12.06
N SER A 76 12.37 10.96 11.93
CA SER A 76 13.82 10.78 12.00
C SER A 76 14.56 11.52 10.87
N GLN A 77 14.00 11.52 9.66
CA GLN A 77 14.57 12.27 8.53
C GLN A 77 14.55 13.78 8.80
N LEU A 78 13.45 14.31 9.35
CA LEU A 78 13.37 15.72 9.74
C LEU A 78 14.40 16.07 10.82
N VAL A 79 14.58 15.21 11.83
CA VAL A 79 15.59 15.43 12.87
C VAL A 79 16.99 15.45 12.29
N ILE A 80 17.34 14.51 11.42
CA ILE A 80 18.64 14.46 10.74
C ILE A 80 18.87 15.76 9.94
N PHE A 81 17.88 16.18 9.14
CA PHE A 81 17.95 17.41 8.36
C PHE A 81 18.18 18.64 9.25
N VAL A 82 17.46 18.78 10.36
CA VAL A 82 17.64 19.89 11.31
C VAL A 82 19.03 19.85 11.96
N LEU A 83 19.51 18.67 12.35
CA LEU A 83 20.84 18.52 12.94
C LEU A 83 21.93 18.91 11.95
N ASP A 84 21.80 18.55 10.68
CA ASP A 84 22.75 18.97 9.65
C ASP A 84 22.75 20.49 9.46
N VAL A 85 21.57 21.13 9.39
CA VAL A 85 21.46 22.59 9.32
C VAL A 85 22.14 23.28 10.51
N VAL A 86 21.95 22.76 11.72
CA VAL A 86 22.61 23.30 12.93
C VAL A 86 24.12 23.09 12.86
N LYS A 87 24.58 21.90 12.43
CA LYS A 87 26.00 21.55 12.33
C LYS A 87 26.77 22.48 11.38
N TYR A 88 26.15 22.89 10.27
CA TYR A 88 26.77 23.80 9.30
C TYR A 88 26.61 25.29 9.65
N GLY A 89 26.09 25.63 10.84
CA GLY A 89 25.95 27.02 11.27
C GLY A 89 24.75 27.75 10.66
N GLY A 90 23.75 27.01 10.18
CA GLY A 90 22.51 27.56 9.61
C GLY A 90 22.33 27.27 8.12
N LEU A 91 21.31 27.88 7.52
CA LEU A 91 20.94 27.66 6.11
C LEU A 91 21.87 28.39 5.13
N ALA A 92 22.39 29.57 5.50
CA ALA A 92 23.19 30.39 4.59
C ALA A 92 24.50 29.70 4.13
N PRO A 93 25.32 29.10 5.02
CA PRO A 93 26.54 28.41 4.60
C PRO A 93 26.28 27.20 3.70
N ILE A 94 25.14 26.53 3.89
CA ILE A 94 24.75 25.36 3.09
C ILE A 94 24.36 25.80 1.67
N LEU A 95 23.55 26.85 1.55
CA LEU A 95 23.08 27.36 0.26
C LEU A 95 24.22 27.89 -0.62
N GLU A 96 25.26 28.44 0.01
CA GLU A 96 26.47 28.92 -0.68
C GLU A 96 27.46 27.80 -1.01
N GLY A 97 27.56 26.78 -0.15
CA GLY A 97 28.56 25.70 -0.28
C GLY A 97 28.11 24.54 -1.17
N ASP A 98 26.92 23.99 -0.94
CA ASP A 98 26.40 22.83 -1.67
C ASP A 98 24.86 22.89 -1.79
N PRO A 99 24.34 23.70 -2.72
CA PRO A 99 22.90 23.81 -2.94
C PRO A 99 22.27 22.51 -3.46
N GLY A 100 23.06 21.62 -4.08
CA GLY A 100 22.59 20.34 -4.61
C GLY A 100 22.23 19.36 -3.50
N TRP A 101 23.14 19.17 -2.53
CA TRP A 101 22.88 18.37 -1.35
C TRP A 101 21.67 18.88 -0.57
N PHE A 102 21.56 20.20 -0.38
CA PHE A 102 20.43 20.79 0.34
C PHE A 102 19.10 20.52 -0.36
N ALA A 103 19.04 20.71 -1.69
CA ALA A 103 17.85 20.45 -2.47
C ALA A 103 17.43 18.97 -2.40
N GLU A 104 18.38 18.04 -2.49
CA GLU A 104 18.10 16.60 -2.32
C GLU A 104 17.58 16.29 -0.90
N ALA A 105 18.28 16.78 0.13
CA ALA A 105 17.92 16.54 1.53
C ALA A 105 16.54 17.11 1.87
N LEU A 106 16.23 18.31 1.37
CA LEU A 106 14.93 18.95 1.52
C LEU A 106 13.84 18.14 0.79
N LEU A 107 14.06 17.77 -0.47
CA LEU A 107 13.12 16.97 -1.24
C LEU A 107 12.85 15.61 -0.57
N ARG A 108 13.89 14.94 -0.08
CA ARG A 108 13.78 13.67 0.64
C ARG A 108 13.01 13.81 1.95
N THR A 109 13.24 14.89 2.70
CA THR A 109 12.51 15.20 3.92
C THR A 109 11.04 15.48 3.65
N LEU A 110 10.73 16.34 2.67
CA LEU A 110 9.36 16.68 2.27
C LEU A 110 8.60 15.45 1.78
N TYR A 111 9.23 14.63 0.95
CA TYR A 111 8.64 13.40 0.44
C TYR A 111 8.36 12.39 1.57
N SER A 112 9.32 12.20 2.48
CA SER A 112 9.16 11.34 3.65
C SER A 112 8.03 11.84 4.56
N ALA A 113 7.97 13.15 4.80
CA ALA A 113 6.90 13.79 5.57
C ALA A 113 5.53 13.59 4.93
N ALA A 114 5.42 13.73 3.61
CA ALA A 114 4.18 13.49 2.87
C ALA A 114 3.71 12.02 2.99
N LEU A 115 4.62 11.05 2.86
CA LEU A 115 4.30 9.64 3.06
C LEU A 115 3.90 9.34 4.51
N GLY A 116 4.60 9.91 5.50
CA GLY A 116 4.29 9.78 6.92
C GLY A 116 2.91 10.33 7.26
N ALA A 117 2.57 11.52 6.75
CA ALA A 117 1.25 12.13 6.90
C ALA A 117 0.16 11.28 6.23
N TYR A 118 0.41 10.76 5.02
CA TYR A 118 -0.53 9.88 4.32
C TYR A 118 -0.76 8.55 5.07
N ALA A 119 0.29 8.00 5.69
CA ALA A 119 0.20 6.81 6.53
C ALA A 119 -0.66 7.08 7.76
N MET A 120 -0.42 8.19 8.47
CA MET A 120 -1.22 8.63 9.63
C MET A 120 -2.68 8.84 9.26
N PHE A 121 -2.96 9.41 8.08
CA PHE A 121 -4.33 9.56 7.57
C PHE A 121 -5.00 8.22 7.22
N THR A 122 -4.23 7.25 6.74
CA THR A 122 -4.73 5.92 6.34
C THR A 122 -4.97 5.02 7.55
N LEU A 123 -4.19 5.18 8.62
CA LEU A 123 -4.17 4.31 9.79
C LEU A 123 -5.55 4.17 10.50
N PRO A 124 -6.33 5.24 10.79
CA PRO A 124 -7.67 5.11 11.36
C PRO A 124 -8.63 4.33 10.47
N GLY A 125 -8.55 4.56 9.15
CA GLY A 125 -9.35 3.82 8.16
C GLY A 125 -8.99 2.34 8.11
N PHE A 126 -7.72 2.01 8.33
CA PHE A 126 -7.24 0.65 8.44
C PHE A 126 -7.83 -0.08 9.66
N PHE A 127 -7.77 0.53 10.85
CA PHE A 127 -8.35 -0.08 12.05
C PHE A 127 -9.87 -0.12 12.05
N ARG A 128 -10.53 0.88 11.45
CA ARG A 128 -11.99 0.90 11.24
C ARG A 128 -12.45 -0.04 10.11
N LYS A 129 -11.52 -0.72 9.44
CA LYS A 129 -11.78 -1.67 8.34
C LYS A 129 -12.63 -1.05 7.22
N LEU A 130 -12.32 0.18 6.84
CA LEU A 130 -13.05 0.86 5.76
C LEU A 130 -12.74 0.21 4.40
N SER A 131 -13.74 0.15 3.52
CA SER A 131 -13.62 -0.43 2.18
C SER A 131 -12.68 0.33 1.24
N VAL A 132 -12.40 1.60 1.56
CA VAL A 132 -11.43 2.45 0.83
C VAL A 132 -9.98 2.16 1.21
N THR A 133 -9.74 1.47 2.33
CA THR A 133 -8.38 1.24 2.86
C THR A 133 -7.48 0.45 1.91
N PRO A 134 -7.92 -0.65 1.25
CA PRO A 134 -7.07 -1.38 0.29
C PRO A 134 -6.56 -0.47 -0.84
N THR A 135 -7.42 0.40 -1.37
CA THR A 135 -7.04 1.37 -2.41
C THR A 135 -6.04 2.39 -1.89
N ARG A 136 -6.21 2.89 -0.65
CA ARG A 136 -5.23 3.80 -0.02
C ARG A 136 -3.89 3.13 0.20
N MET A 137 -3.86 1.88 0.67
CA MET A 137 -2.63 1.11 0.81
C MET A 137 -1.92 0.91 -0.53
N GLN A 138 -2.64 0.55 -1.59
CA GLN A 138 -2.06 0.44 -2.93
C GLN A 138 -1.43 1.75 -3.40
N ARG A 139 -2.11 2.90 -3.19
CA ARG A 139 -1.56 4.23 -3.50
C ARG A 139 -0.33 4.57 -2.67
N LEU A 140 -0.32 4.22 -1.38
CA LEU A 140 0.84 4.42 -0.50
C LEU A 140 2.06 3.63 -1.00
N TYR A 141 1.89 2.35 -1.35
CA TYR A 141 2.99 1.54 -1.89
C TYR A 141 3.43 2.01 -3.28
N ALA A 142 2.51 2.42 -4.15
CA ALA A 142 2.85 2.97 -5.45
C ALA A 142 3.62 4.30 -5.33
N ALA A 143 3.22 5.18 -4.41
CA ALA A 143 3.96 6.38 -4.08
C ALA A 143 5.35 5.98 -3.59
N SER A 144 5.46 5.16 -2.54
CA SER A 144 6.74 4.67 -2.01
C SER A 144 7.67 4.11 -3.09
N LEU A 145 7.16 3.28 -4.02
CA LEU A 145 7.91 2.78 -5.16
C LEU A 145 8.43 3.92 -6.06
N THR A 146 7.57 4.88 -6.39
CA THR A 146 7.93 6.04 -7.22
C THR A 146 9.02 6.88 -6.55
N GLY A 147 8.91 7.13 -5.24
CA GLY A 147 9.95 7.83 -4.49
C GLY A 147 11.28 7.09 -4.50
N ASN A 148 11.27 5.76 -4.29
CA ASN A 148 12.50 4.97 -4.35
C ASN A 148 13.15 5.03 -5.74
N VAL A 149 12.37 4.90 -6.82
CA VAL A 149 12.88 5.07 -8.19
C VAL A 149 13.48 6.47 -8.38
N LEU A 150 12.77 7.51 -7.98
CA LEU A 150 13.22 8.90 -8.11
C LEU A 150 14.55 9.13 -7.37
N PHE A 151 14.65 8.73 -6.10
CA PHE A 151 15.87 8.94 -5.32
C PHE A 151 17.03 8.08 -5.81
N THR A 152 16.80 6.86 -6.31
CA THR A 152 17.84 6.08 -6.97
C THR A 152 18.37 6.75 -8.24
N ILE A 153 17.49 7.39 -9.03
CA ILE A 153 17.92 8.16 -10.21
C ILE A 153 18.73 9.38 -9.79
N VAL A 154 18.27 10.14 -8.80
CA VAL A 154 19.00 11.31 -8.26
C VAL A 154 20.39 10.90 -7.75
N GLU A 155 20.45 9.82 -6.95
CA GLU A 155 21.73 9.28 -6.45
C GLU A 155 22.63 8.82 -7.60
N ALA A 156 22.10 8.18 -8.64
CA ALA A 156 22.88 7.76 -9.80
C ALA A 156 23.39 8.92 -10.67
N VAL A 157 22.65 10.03 -10.74
CA VAL A 157 23.08 11.24 -11.45
C VAL A 157 24.14 12.00 -10.65
N ASN A 158 24.03 12.00 -9.32
CA ASN A 158 24.96 12.68 -8.41
C ASN A 158 26.19 11.84 -8.04
N ALA A 159 26.18 10.53 -8.33
CA ALA A 159 27.30 9.65 -8.04
C ALA A 159 28.50 10.02 -8.93
N ASP A 160 29.60 10.41 -8.30
CA ASP A 160 30.89 10.45 -8.97
C ASP A 160 31.22 9.04 -9.52
N ASN A 161 31.98 8.98 -10.61
CA ASN A 161 32.39 7.72 -11.28
C ASN A 161 33.11 6.70 -10.35
N THR A 162 33.38 7.07 -9.11
CA THR A 162 34.12 6.29 -8.10
C THR A 162 33.22 5.59 -7.08
N THR A 163 31.95 5.99 -6.92
CA THR A 163 31.04 5.40 -5.92
C THR A 163 29.98 4.51 -6.58
N PRO A 164 30.09 3.18 -6.49
CA PRO A 164 29.07 2.31 -7.05
C PRO A 164 27.76 2.45 -6.27
N VAL A 165 26.70 2.88 -6.97
CA VAL A 165 25.33 2.91 -6.44
C VAL A 165 24.93 1.48 -6.06
N LYS A 166 24.78 1.21 -4.77
CA LYS A 166 24.37 -0.11 -4.29
C LYS A 166 22.88 -0.31 -4.59
N PRO A 167 22.50 -1.25 -5.47
CA PRO A 167 21.10 -1.42 -5.82
C PRO A 167 20.31 -1.95 -4.62
N ASN A 168 19.33 -1.17 -4.16
CA ASN A 168 18.40 -1.59 -3.11
C ASN A 168 17.19 -2.31 -3.72
N TYR A 169 17.38 -3.54 -4.22
CA TYR A 169 16.32 -4.31 -4.90
C TYR A 169 15.07 -4.51 -4.03
N LEU A 170 15.22 -4.59 -2.71
CA LEU A 170 14.10 -4.76 -1.79
C LEU A 170 13.17 -3.55 -1.77
N ALA A 171 13.69 -2.33 -1.99
CA ALA A 171 12.89 -1.12 -2.10
C ALA A 171 11.89 -1.14 -3.28
N PHE A 172 12.14 -1.99 -4.29
CA PHE A 172 11.25 -2.17 -5.43
C PHE A 172 10.36 -3.40 -5.29
N ILE A 173 10.93 -4.53 -4.85
CA ILE A 173 10.22 -5.80 -4.74
C ILE A 173 9.11 -5.72 -3.68
N VAL A 174 9.41 -5.12 -2.53
CA VAL A 174 8.47 -5.10 -1.40
C VAL A 174 7.20 -4.31 -1.72
N PRO A 175 7.25 -3.06 -2.24
CA PRO A 175 6.03 -2.34 -2.63
C PRO A 175 5.21 -3.07 -3.70
N ILE A 176 5.85 -3.68 -4.70
CA ILE A 176 5.17 -4.41 -5.78
C ILE A 176 4.42 -5.62 -5.21
N LEU A 177 5.08 -6.39 -4.33
CA LEU A 177 4.47 -7.54 -3.66
C LEU A 177 3.25 -7.10 -2.86
N TRP A 178 3.36 -6.02 -2.07
CA TRP A 178 2.25 -5.51 -1.27
C TRP A 178 1.11 -4.93 -2.12
N MET A 179 1.41 -4.19 -3.18
CA MET A 179 0.40 -3.73 -4.14
C MET A 179 -0.41 -4.89 -4.70
N ASN A 180 0.27 -5.95 -5.14
CA ASN A 180 -0.40 -7.14 -5.66
C ASN A 180 -1.21 -7.85 -4.57
N TYR A 181 -0.66 -7.98 -3.36
CA TYR A 181 -1.35 -8.55 -2.20
C TYR A 181 -2.67 -7.81 -1.89
N PHE A 182 -2.64 -6.48 -1.80
CA PHE A 182 -3.86 -5.68 -1.53
C PHE A 182 -4.86 -5.69 -2.68
N ARG A 183 -4.43 -5.98 -3.91
CA ARG A 183 -5.29 -6.08 -5.10
C ARG A 183 -5.99 -7.45 -5.21
N THR A 184 -5.25 -8.53 -4.99
CA THR A 184 -5.70 -9.89 -5.33
C THR A 184 -6.14 -10.73 -4.12
N SER A 185 -5.63 -10.44 -2.92
CA SER A 185 -5.89 -11.27 -1.74
C SER A 185 -7.37 -11.32 -1.34
N LYS A 186 -7.95 -12.53 -1.38
CA LYS A 186 -9.31 -12.79 -0.87
C LYS A 186 -9.44 -12.39 0.61
N ARG A 187 -8.38 -12.56 1.40
CA ARG A 187 -8.37 -12.20 2.82
C ARG A 187 -8.49 -10.68 3.02
N VAL A 188 -7.76 -9.88 2.26
CA VAL A 188 -7.86 -8.41 2.29
C VAL A 188 -9.29 -7.99 1.95
N LYS A 189 -9.85 -8.54 0.88
CA LYS A 189 -11.23 -8.25 0.47
C LYS A 189 -12.23 -8.61 1.57
N GLN A 190 -12.12 -9.79 2.18
CA GLN A 190 -12.99 -10.20 3.30
C GLN A 190 -12.85 -9.32 4.55
N THR A 191 -11.68 -8.71 4.78
CA THR A 191 -11.47 -7.83 5.94
C THR A 191 -12.02 -6.43 5.72
N PHE A 192 -11.89 -5.88 4.52
CA PHE A 192 -12.17 -4.46 4.23
C PHE A 192 -13.42 -4.23 3.37
N VAL A 193 -13.78 -5.15 2.49
CA VAL A 193 -14.94 -5.04 1.59
C VAL A 193 -16.10 -5.79 2.24
N ARG A 194 -17.10 -5.04 2.68
CA ARG A 194 -18.35 -5.54 3.26
C ARG A 194 -19.45 -5.60 2.21
#